data_AF-A0A4R5VI74-F1
#
_entry.id   AF-A0A4R5VI74-F1
#
_cell.length_a   1.000
_cell.length_b   1.000
_cell.length_c   1.000
_cell.angle_alpha   90.00
_cell.angle_beta   90.00
_cell.angle_gamma   90.00
#
_symmetry.space_group_name_H-M   'P 1'
#
loop_
_entity.id
_entity.type
_entity.pdbx_description
1 polymer ?
#
loop_
_entity_poly.entity_id
_entity_poly.type
_entity_poly.pdbx_seq_one_letter_code
_entity_poly.pdbx_strand_id
1 'polypeptide(L)'
;MITLTGQGLTLKEMKEVLYGGQKVQASDKSMEAVKKSREAVDRIVSEGRVIYGITTGFGKFSDVFIDQNDVQDLQLNLIRSHACGVGEPFPVDVAKAMVLLRANALLKGFSGVRPVVIETLLKLVNHD
;
A
#
# COMPACT_ATOMS: atom_id res chain seq x y z
N MET A 1 1.67 19.07 11.27
CA MET A 1 1.54 17.69 10.79
C MET A 1 0.27 17.60 9.95
N ILE A 2 0.37 17.10 8.71
CA ILE A 2 -0.76 16.95 7.77
C ILE A 2 -1.45 15.60 8.03
N THR A 3 -2.78 15.60 8.13
CA THR A 3 -3.55 14.37 8.32
C THR A 3 -4.06 13.84 6.98
N LEU A 4 -3.60 12.66 6.60
CA LEU A 4 -4.03 11.96 5.39
C LEU A 4 -5.33 11.20 5.65
N THR A 5 -6.31 11.39 4.77
CA THR A 5 -7.62 10.73 4.86
C THR A 5 -7.88 9.75 3.71
N GLY A 6 -6.95 9.67 2.76
CA GLY A 6 -7.14 9.02 1.47
C GLY A 6 -7.87 9.87 0.43
N GLN A 7 -8.31 11.07 0.82
CA GLN A 7 -8.87 12.09 -0.07
C GLN A 7 -8.29 13.46 0.30
N GLY A 8 -8.43 14.44 -0.60
CA GLY A 8 -8.20 15.84 -0.28
C GLY A 8 -6.75 16.30 -0.12
N LEU A 9 -5.74 15.42 -0.20
CA LEU A 9 -4.34 15.83 -0.21
C LEU A 9 -4.06 16.76 -1.40
N THR A 10 -3.70 18.00 -1.12
CA THR A 10 -3.47 19.04 -2.14
C THR A 10 -2.02 19.10 -2.59
N LEU A 11 -1.76 19.69 -3.76
CA LEU A 11 -0.39 19.96 -4.23
C LEU A 11 0.39 20.90 -3.29
N LYS A 12 -0.32 21.81 -2.59
CA LYS A 12 0.30 22.70 -1.60
C LYS A 12 0.82 21.91 -0.41
N GLU A 13 -0.03 21.07 0.18
CA GLU A 13 0.35 20.18 1.29
C GLU A 13 1.47 19.22 0.88
N MET A 14 1.43 18.67 -0.34
CA MET A 14 2.53 17.85 -0.86
C MET A 14 3.85 18.62 -0.89
N LYS A 15 3.86 19.88 -1.35
CA LYS A 15 5.08 20.70 -1.33
C LYS A 15 5.60 20.92 0.09
N GLU A 16 4.72 21.15 1.05
CA GLU A 16 5.09 21.30 2.47
C GLU A 16 5.73 20.02 3.03
N VAL A 17 5.24 18.84 2.65
CA VAL A 17 5.83 17.56 3.07
C VAL A 17 7.19 17.31 2.39
N LEU A 18 7.28 17.57 1.08
CA LEU A 18 8.47 17.22 0.29
C LEU A 18 9.63 18.18 0.51
N TYR A 19 9.35 19.48 0.66
CA TYR A 19 10.38 20.52 0.71
C TYR A 19 10.36 21.32 2.01
N GLY A 20 9.28 21.27 2.79
CA GLY A 20 9.11 22.03 4.03
C GLY A 20 9.31 21.23 5.31
N GLY A 21 9.65 19.94 5.23
CA GLY A 21 9.85 19.07 6.40
C GLY A 21 8.56 18.75 7.17
N GLN A 22 7.39 19.01 6.59
CA GLN A 22 6.12 18.77 7.27
C GLN A 22 5.83 17.28 7.38
N LYS A 23 5.63 16.80 8.60
CA LYS A 23 5.28 15.39 8.87
C LYS A 23 3.83 15.08 8.53
N VAL A 24 3.55 13.81 8.25
CA VAL A 24 2.22 13.27 7.94
C VAL A 24 1.77 12.21 8.95
N GLN A 25 0.46 12.08 9.13
CA GLN A 25 -0.16 10.99 9.89
C GLN A 25 -1.44 10.51 9.18
N ALA A 26 -1.90 9.30 9.49
CA ALA A 26 -3.20 8.82 9.02
C ALA A 26 -4.32 9.33 9.93
N SER A 27 -5.50 9.56 9.36
CA SER A 27 -6.71 9.77 10.17
C SER A 27 -7.20 8.45 10.76
N ASP A 28 -7.72 8.48 11.99
CA ASP A 28 -8.28 7.30 12.66
C ASP A 28 -9.44 6.69 11.86
N LYS A 29 -10.31 7.54 11.29
CA LYS A 29 -11.43 7.12 10.46
C LYS A 29 -10.97 6.32 9.23
N SER A 30 -9.90 6.78 8.57
CA SER A 30 -9.33 6.08 7.41
C SER A 30 -8.66 4.77 7.81
N MET A 31 -7.95 4.75 8.95
CA MET A 31 -7.34 3.53 9.46
C MET A 31 -8.40 2.48 9.83
N GLU A 32 -9.55 2.91 10.35
CA GLU A 32 -10.68 2.02 10.60
C GLU A 32 -11.25 1.42 9.30
N ALA A 33 -11.36 2.22 8.24
CA ALA A 33 -11.75 1.71 6.92
C ALA A 33 -10.75 0.69 6.36
N VAL A 34 -9.45 0.92 6.58
CA VAL A 34 -8.38 -0.03 6.18
C VAL A 34 -8.51 -1.35 6.94
N LYS A 35 -8.75 -1.31 8.27
CA LYS A 35 -8.95 -2.52 9.08
C LYS A 35 -10.13 -3.35 8.58
N LYS A 36 -11.29 -2.71 8.36
CA LYS A 36 -12.48 -3.38 7.81
C LYS A 36 -12.23 -4.00 6.42
N SER A 37 -11.50 -3.29 5.56
CA SER A 37 -11.09 -3.81 4.26
C SER A 37 -10.19 -5.03 4.39
N ARG A 38 -9.27 -5.04 5.36
CA ARG A 38 -8.39 -6.18 5.64
C ARG A 38 -9.16 -7.39 6.13
N GLU A 39 -10.09 -7.21 7.07
CA GLU A 39 -10.96 -8.29 7.57
C GLU A 39 -11.72 -9.00 6.44
N ALA A 40 -12.16 -8.25 5.41
CA ALA A 40 -12.79 -8.84 4.24
C ALA A 40 -11.84 -9.77 3.46
N VAL A 41 -10.57 -9.38 3.30
CA VAL A 41 -9.55 -10.23 2.66
C VAL A 41 -9.26 -11.46 3.49
N ASP A 42 -9.11 -11.32 4.82
CA ASP A 42 -8.85 -12.45 5.72
C ASP A 42 -9.98 -13.48 5.64
N ARG A 43 -11.23 -13.01 5.61
CA ARG A 43 -12.40 -13.87 5.42
C ARG A 43 -12.37 -14.59 4.06
N ILE A 44 -12.10 -13.88 2.96
CA ILE A 44 -11.97 -14.47 1.61
C ILE A 44 -10.96 -15.62 1.60
N VAL A 45 -9.79 -15.39 2.21
CA VAL A 45 -8.72 -16.40 2.29
C VAL A 45 -9.20 -17.59 3.11
N SER A 46 -9.78 -17.35 4.30
CA SER A 46 -10.25 -18.43 5.19
C SER A 46 -11.37 -19.28 4.58
N GLU A 47 -12.25 -18.67 3.78
CA GLU A 47 -13.34 -19.35 3.07
C GLU A 47 -12.87 -20.10 1.81
N GLY A 48 -11.59 -19.99 1.43
CA GLY A 48 -11.05 -20.63 0.22
C GLY A 48 -11.63 -20.08 -1.08
N ARG A 49 -12.16 -18.85 -1.07
CA ARG A 49 -12.80 -18.26 -2.25
C ARG A 49 -11.77 -17.91 -3.30
N VAL A 50 -12.04 -18.25 -4.57
CA VAL A 50 -11.17 -17.94 -5.71
C VAL A 50 -11.30 -16.47 -6.09
N ILE A 51 -10.29 -15.67 -5.77
CA ILE A 51 -10.25 -14.22 -6.06
C ILE A 51 -8.87 -13.83 -6.58
N TYR A 52 -8.86 -13.14 -7.72
CA TYR A 52 -7.65 -12.68 -8.41
C TYR A 52 -6.71 -11.90 -7.50
N GLY A 53 -5.45 -12.34 -7.43
CA GLY A 53 -4.40 -11.70 -6.66
C GLY A 53 -4.55 -11.81 -5.13
N ILE A 54 -5.53 -12.59 -4.65
CA ILE A 54 -5.67 -12.96 -3.24
C ILE A 54 -5.38 -14.45 -3.06
N THR A 55 -6.13 -15.31 -3.77
CA THR A 55 -6.01 -16.79 -3.72
C THR A 55 -5.68 -17.40 -5.08
N THR A 56 -5.38 -16.56 -6.08
CA THR A 56 -4.86 -16.99 -7.37
C THR A 56 -3.55 -16.28 -7.70
N GLY A 57 -2.85 -16.77 -8.72
CA GLY A 57 -1.69 -16.10 -9.29
C GLY A 57 -2.02 -14.78 -10.00
N PHE A 58 -1.00 -14.18 -10.60
CA PHE A 58 -1.10 -12.89 -11.29
C PHE A 58 -0.86 -13.04 -12.81
N GLY A 59 -1.47 -12.16 -13.61
CA GLY A 59 -1.27 -12.13 -15.06
C GLY A 59 -1.61 -13.47 -15.73
N LYS A 60 -0.60 -14.12 -16.34
CA LYS A 60 -0.74 -15.41 -17.01
C LYS A 60 -1.23 -16.53 -16.08
N PHE A 61 -0.98 -16.41 -14.78
CA PHE A 61 -1.37 -17.40 -13.77
C PHE A 61 -2.64 -17.01 -13.01
N SER A 62 -3.48 -16.14 -13.59
CA SER A 62 -4.70 -15.63 -12.94
C SER A 62 -5.74 -16.71 -12.67
N ASP A 63 -5.69 -17.81 -13.42
CA ASP A 63 -6.51 -19.02 -13.33
C ASP A 63 -5.90 -20.13 -12.45
N VAL A 64 -4.68 -19.93 -11.94
CA VAL A 64 -4.01 -20.88 -11.06
C VAL A 64 -4.39 -20.58 -9.61
N PHE A 65 -5.07 -21.53 -8.97
CA PHE A 65 -5.34 -21.48 -7.53
C PHE A 65 -4.04 -21.66 -6.73
N ILE A 66 -3.92 -20.91 -5.64
CA ILE A 66 -2.75 -20.93 -4.76
C ILE A 66 -3.20 -21.41 -3.38
N ASP A 67 -2.52 -22.43 -2.84
CA ASP A 67 -2.79 -22.94 -1.50
C ASP A 67 -2.53 -21.86 -0.44
N GLN A 68 -3.31 -21.88 0.65
CA GLN A 68 -3.16 -20.89 1.72
C GLN A 68 -1.75 -20.83 2.30
N ASN A 69 -1.02 -21.95 2.33
CA ASN A 69 0.35 -22.03 2.83
C ASN A 69 1.35 -21.31 1.90
N ASP A 70 1.03 -21.19 0.62
CA ASP A 70 1.91 -20.59 -0.40
C ASP A 70 1.61 -19.10 -0.63
N VAL A 71 0.50 -18.56 -0.10
CA VAL A 71 0.08 -17.17 -0.33
C VAL A 71 1.15 -16.18 0.11
N GLN A 72 1.85 -16.44 1.22
CA GLN A 72 2.90 -15.54 1.70
C GLN A 72 4.10 -15.49 0.72
N ASP A 73 4.55 -16.64 0.24
CA ASP A 73 5.65 -16.74 -0.71
C ASP A 73 5.27 -16.13 -2.06
N LEU A 74 4.02 -16.31 -2.49
CA LEU A 74 3.48 -15.66 -3.68
C LEU A 74 3.62 -14.13 -3.59
N GLN A 75 3.25 -13.50 -2.47
CA GLN A 75 3.36 -12.04 -2.32
C GLN A 75 4.82 -11.56 -2.38
N LEU A 76 5.76 -12.31 -1.79
CA LEU A 76 7.19 -11.98 -1.86
C LEU A 76 7.73 -12.12 -3.30
N ASN A 77 7.39 -13.21 -3.97
CA ASN A 77 7.82 -13.48 -5.34
C ASN A 77 7.22 -12.48 -6.34
N LEU A 78 6.00 -12.00 -6.09
CA LEU A 78 5.38 -10.94 -6.88
C LEU A 78 6.25 -9.67 -6.86
N ILE A 79 6.63 -9.20 -5.66
CA ILE A 79 7.45 -8.00 -5.52
C ILE A 79 8.81 -8.18 -6.21
N ARG A 80 9.46 -9.34 -6.02
CA ARG A 80 10.76 -9.64 -6.64
C ARG A 80 10.70 -9.70 -8.16
N SER A 81 9.69 -10.35 -8.73
CA SER A 81 9.54 -10.48 -10.18
C SER A 81 9.18 -9.15 -10.86
N HIS A 82 8.51 -8.23 -10.15
CA HIS A 82 8.08 -6.93 -10.68
C HIS A 82 9.05 -5.78 -10.37
N ALA A 83 10.07 -6.00 -9.54
CA ALA A 83 11.15 -5.06 -9.27
C ALA A 83 12.16 -5.03 -10.44
N CYS A 84 11.68 -4.74 -11.64
CA CYS A 84 12.45 -4.77 -12.89
C CYS A 84 12.76 -3.37 -13.46
N GLY A 85 12.66 -2.33 -12.63
CA GLY A 85 13.08 -0.98 -13.02
C GLY A 85 14.58 -0.93 -13.35
N VAL A 86 14.94 -0.21 -14.41
CA VAL A 86 16.33 -0.03 -14.88
C VAL A 86 16.63 1.45 -15.11
N GLY A 87 17.92 1.81 -15.15
CA GLY A 87 18.39 3.17 -15.33
C GLY A 87 18.73 3.86 -14.00
N GLU A 88 18.80 5.19 -14.04
CA GLU A 88 19.18 5.98 -12.88
C GLU A 88 18.13 5.95 -11.76
N PRO A 89 18.54 5.95 -10.48
CA PRO A 89 17.62 6.09 -9.36
C PRO A 89 16.80 7.38 -9.47
N PHE A 90 15.53 7.32 -9.03
CA PHE A 90 14.73 8.53 -8.89
C PHE A 90 15.35 9.47 -7.85
N PRO A 91 15.28 10.80 -8.07
CA PRO A 91 15.54 11.78 -7.03
C PRO A 91 14.73 11.49 -5.75
N VAL A 92 15.32 11.81 -4.59
CA VAL A 92 14.75 11.48 -3.27
C VAL A 92 13.35 12.07 -3.08
N ASP A 93 13.13 13.29 -3.55
CA ASP A 93 11.83 13.97 -3.51
C ASP A 93 10.77 13.25 -4.35
N VAL A 94 11.13 12.75 -5.53
CA VAL A 94 10.25 11.93 -6.37
C VAL A 94 9.91 10.62 -5.66
N ALA A 95 10.91 9.92 -5.10
CA ALA A 95 10.68 8.69 -4.34
C ALA A 95 9.78 8.93 -3.11
N LYS A 96 10.04 9.99 -2.34
CA LYS A 96 9.23 10.39 -1.18
C LYS A 96 7.79 10.73 -1.60
N ALA A 97 7.59 11.39 -2.74
CA ALA A 97 6.26 11.66 -3.29
C ALA A 97 5.51 10.37 -3.67
N MET A 98 6.19 9.40 -4.29
CA MET A 98 5.59 8.09 -4.60
C MET A 98 5.10 7.38 -3.34
N VAL A 99 5.91 7.36 -2.28
CA VAL A 99 5.56 6.75 -0.99
C VAL A 99 4.38 7.48 -0.33
N LEU A 100 4.40 8.82 -0.29
CA LEU A 100 3.33 9.65 0.26
C LEU A 100 1.99 9.41 -0.46
N LEU A 101 2.01 9.46 -1.80
CA LEU A 101 0.82 9.24 -2.61
C LEU A 101 0.29 7.83 -2.44
N ARG A 102 1.17 6.82 -2.35
CA ARG A 102 0.76 5.43 -2.12
C ARG A 102 0.13 5.26 -0.74
N ALA A 103 0.71 5.82 0.31
CA ALA A 103 0.14 5.79 1.66
C ALA A 103 -1.25 6.43 1.69
N ASN A 104 -1.40 7.61 1.08
CA ASN A 104 -2.70 8.28 0.97
C ASN A 104 -3.72 7.42 0.18
N ALA A 105 -3.33 6.87 -0.97
CA ALA A 105 -4.23 6.03 -1.76
C ALA A 105 -4.74 4.79 -1.00
N LEU A 106 -3.88 4.15 -0.20
CA LEU A 106 -4.25 2.99 0.62
C LEU A 106 -5.22 3.34 1.75
N LEU A 107 -5.15 4.56 2.28
CA LEU A 107 -6.07 5.08 3.31
C LEU A 107 -7.52 5.23 2.84
N LYS A 108 -7.80 5.05 1.55
CA LYS A 108 -9.18 4.97 1.05
C LYS A 108 -9.94 3.76 1.60
N GLY A 109 -9.23 2.71 2.06
CA GLY A 109 -9.88 1.53 2.66
C GLY A 109 -10.51 0.56 1.66
N PHE A 110 -9.98 0.48 0.44
CA PHE A 110 -10.47 -0.45 -0.61
C PHE A 110 -9.42 -1.46 -1.08
N SER A 111 -8.22 -1.44 -0.49
CA SER A 111 -7.08 -2.23 -0.99
C SER A 111 -6.78 -3.49 -0.19
N GLY A 112 -7.46 -3.72 0.94
CA GLY A 112 -7.24 -4.91 1.75
C GLY A 112 -5.82 -5.08 2.31
N VAL A 113 -5.06 -3.99 2.41
CA VAL A 113 -3.70 -4.01 2.96
C VAL A 113 -3.74 -4.05 4.49
N ARG A 114 -2.70 -4.59 5.10
CA ARG A 114 -2.55 -4.53 6.56
C ARG A 114 -2.23 -3.09 7.02
N PRO A 115 -2.79 -2.61 8.14
CA PRO A 115 -2.48 -1.30 8.72
C PRO A 115 -0.98 -0.98 8.82
N VAL A 116 -0.19 -1.98 9.25
CA VAL A 116 1.27 -1.86 9.39
C VAL A 116 1.99 -1.43 8.10
N VAL A 117 1.44 -1.75 6.92
CA VAL A 117 2.01 -1.33 5.64
C VAL A 117 1.91 0.19 5.50
N ILE A 118 0.73 0.76 5.77
CA ILE A 118 0.52 2.21 5.71
C ILE A 118 1.38 2.90 6.76
N GLU A 119 1.39 2.39 8.00
CA GLU A 119 2.24 2.92 9.07
C GLU A 119 3.72 2.94 8.68
N THR A 120 4.21 1.88 8.02
CA THR A 120 5.58 1.80 7.52
C THR A 120 5.85 2.85 6.44
N LEU A 121 4.93 3.03 5.48
CA LEU A 121 5.06 4.07 4.47
C LEU A 121 5.08 5.48 5.08
N LEU A 122 4.23 5.74 6.09
CA LEU A 122 4.23 7.03 6.80
C LEU A 122 5.52 7.24 7.59
N LYS A 123 6.08 6.19 8.20
CA LYS A 123 7.40 6.25 8.84
C LYS A 123 8.48 6.63 7.83
N LEU A 124 8.48 6.03 6.65
CA LEU A 124 9.43 6.38 5.58
C LEU A 124 9.27 7.82 5.11
N VAL A 125 8.03 8.33 4.96
CA VAL A 125 7.80 9.74 4.58
C VAL A 125 8.25 10.70 5.69
N ASN A 126 8.10 10.31 6.95
CA ASN A 126 8.47 11.15 8.10
C ASN A 126 9.94 11.03 8.50
N HIS A 127 10.69 10.12 7.88
CA HIS A 127 12.12 9.96 8.05
C HIS A 127 12.81 10.76 6.95
N ASP A 128 13.73 11.65 7.35
CA ASP A 128 14.60 12.36 6.42
C ASP A 128 15.87 11.53 6.15
#